data_AF-A0A2H9R5V7-F1
#
_entry.id   AF-A0A2H9R5V7-F1
#
_cell.length_a   1.000
_cell.length_b   1.000
_cell.length_c   1.000
_cell.angle_alpha   90.00
_cell.angle_beta   90.00
_cell.angle_gamma   90.00
#
_symmetry.space_group_name_H-M   'P 1'
#
loop_
_entity.id
_entity.type
_entity.pdbx_description
1 polymer ?
#
loop_
_entity_poly.entity_id
_entity_poly.type
_entity_poly.pdbx_seq_one_letter_code
_entity_poly.pdbx_strand_id
1 'polypeptide(L)'
;MLKKSFGLKTHWNHKSPIIHNVVIASERGFNHPIERLHNSIRERTKVMRGFHGCMESASAIMKGYEIYYNFIRKHQGINCRPYELAIPELELGKNRWLDLIKMSKV
;
A
#
# COMPACT_ATOMS: atom_id res chain seq x y z
N MET A 1 21.49 20.33 37.05
CA MET A 1 20.35 19.94 36.20
C MET A 1 20.63 20.41 34.77
N LEU A 2 21.30 19.59 33.97
CA LEU A 2 21.74 19.93 32.61
C LEU A 2 20.80 19.25 31.59
N LYS A 3 20.11 20.06 30.79
CA LYS A 3 19.27 19.59 29.67
C LYS A 3 20.16 18.94 28.61
N LYS A 4 19.98 17.63 28.35
CA LYS A 4 20.38 17.01 27.08
C LYS A 4 19.32 17.38 26.04
N SER A 5 19.46 18.54 25.41
CA SER A 5 18.78 18.76 24.13
C SER A 5 19.53 17.97 23.07
N PHE A 6 18.82 17.12 22.32
CA PHE A 6 19.33 16.46 21.12
C PHE A 6 19.48 17.49 20.00
N GLY A 7 20.42 18.41 20.15
CA GLY A 7 20.83 19.32 19.09
C GLY A 7 21.70 18.56 18.11
N LEU A 8 21.25 18.45 16.86
CA LEU A 8 22.10 18.04 15.73
C LEU A 8 23.26 19.04 15.66
N LYS A 9 24.50 18.59 15.90
CA LYS A 9 25.68 19.44 15.68
C LYS A 9 25.82 19.68 14.18
N THR A 10 25.18 20.72 13.66
CA THR A 10 25.46 21.24 12.33
C THR A 10 26.58 22.26 12.42
N HIS A 11 27.82 21.80 12.28
CA HIS A 11 28.90 22.67 11.84
C HIS A 11 29.61 22.00 10.65
N TRP A 12 29.35 22.59 9.49
CA TRP A 12 30.09 22.53 8.22
C TRP A 12 31.36 21.67 8.22
N ASN A 13 31.23 20.37 7.92
CA ASN A 13 32.29 19.40 7.53
C ASN A 13 32.63 18.24 8.49
N HIS A 14 31.76 17.87 9.43
CA HIS A 14 31.90 16.58 10.12
C HIS A 14 30.75 15.63 9.77
N LYS A 15 31.09 14.43 9.27
CA LYS A 15 30.12 13.32 9.15
C LYS A 15 29.56 13.05 10.54
N SER A 16 28.24 13.01 10.69
CA SER A 16 27.62 12.65 11.97
C SER A 16 28.13 11.27 12.42
N PRO A 17 28.47 11.07 13.71
CA PRO A 17 28.85 9.75 14.22
C PRO A 17 27.68 8.74 14.20
N ILE A 18 26.47 9.23 13.88
CA ILE A 18 25.27 8.44 13.71
C ILE A 18 25.34 7.76 12.34
N ILE A 19 25.69 6.48 12.34
CA ILE A 19 25.56 5.61 11.18
C ILE A 19 24.09 5.21 11.10
N HIS A 20 23.35 5.80 10.17
CA HIS A 20 22.02 5.29 9.85
C HIS A 20 22.19 3.90 9.26
N ASN A 21 21.60 2.89 9.90
CA ASN A 21 21.50 1.57 9.30
C ASN A 21 20.54 1.66 8.11
N VAL A 22 21.08 1.91 6.92
CA VAL A 22 20.31 1.89 5.66
C VAL A 22 20.09 0.43 5.31
N VAL A 23 19.13 -0.18 5.99
CA VAL A 23 18.78 -1.58 5.74
C VAL A 23 18.11 -1.63 4.36
N ILE A 24 18.84 -2.14 3.38
CA ILE A 24 18.38 -2.65 2.07
C ILE A 24 18.11 -1.61 0.96
N ALA A 25 17.72 -0.37 1.26
CA ALA A 25 17.30 0.60 0.22
C ALA A 25 18.42 1.05 -0.76
N SER A 26 19.68 1.09 -0.32
CA SER A 26 20.79 1.61 -1.15
C SER A 26 21.40 0.60 -2.12
N GLU A 27 21.29 -0.71 -1.86
CA GLU A 27 21.90 -1.75 -2.72
C GLU A 27 20.97 -2.26 -3.83
N ARG A 28 19.65 -2.23 -3.62
CA ARG A 28 18.65 -2.80 -4.56
C ARG A 28 17.73 -1.77 -5.22
N GLY A 29 17.89 -0.50 -4.89
CA GLY A 29 17.03 0.60 -5.37
C GLY A 29 15.74 0.77 -4.55
N PHE A 30 15.09 1.93 -4.75
CA PHE A 30 13.85 2.28 -4.04
C PHE A 30 12.65 1.47 -4.57
N ASN A 31 11.80 1.00 -3.66
CA ASN A 31 10.63 0.18 -4.00
C ASN A 31 9.35 1.02 -4.11
N HIS A 32 9.40 2.03 -4.97
CA HIS A 32 8.30 2.99 -5.18
C HIS A 32 6.93 2.35 -5.53
N PRO A 33 6.83 1.22 -6.26
CA PRO A 33 5.55 0.57 -6.50
C PRO A 33 4.89 0.08 -5.19
N ILE A 34 5.66 -0.58 -4.33
CA ILE A 34 5.15 -1.11 -3.06
C ILE A 34 4.83 0.04 -2.09
N GLU A 35 5.66 1.08 -2.05
CA GLU A 35 5.38 2.28 -1.24
C GLU A 35 4.04 2.93 -1.64
N ARG A 36 3.76 3.06 -2.94
CA ARG A 36 2.49 3.60 -3.44
C ARG A 36 1.29 2.71 -3.08
N LEU A 37 1.46 1.38 -3.16
CA LEU A 37 0.43 0.45 -2.72
C LEU A 37 0.14 0.61 -1.22
N HIS A 38 1.19 0.65 -0.39
CA HIS A 38 1.05 0.84 1.06
C HIS A 38 0.38 2.18 1.41
N ASN A 39 0.68 3.25 0.68
CA ASN A 39 0.00 4.53 0.87
C ASN A 39 -1.50 4.43 0.54
N SER A 40 -1.87 3.76 -0.55
CA SER A 40 -3.28 3.55 -0.91
C SER A 40 -4.04 2.74 0.16
N ILE A 41 -3.41 1.71 0.73
CA ILE A 41 -3.97 0.94 1.84
C ILE A 41 -4.12 1.82 3.09
N ARG A 42 -3.08 2.60 3.43
CA ARG A 42 -3.09 3.50 4.59
C ARG A 42 -4.20 4.54 4.52
N GLU A 43 -4.44 5.11 3.35
CA GLU A 43 -5.54 6.06 3.14
C GLU A 43 -6.92 5.44 3.44
N ARG A 44 -7.16 4.19 3.02
CA ARG A 44 -8.42 3.49 3.34
C ARG A 44 -8.54 3.11 4.81
N THR A 45 -7.49 2.52 5.37
CA THR A 45 -7.48 2.10 6.78
C THR A 45 -7.62 3.29 7.73
N LYS A 46 -7.05 4.45 7.40
CA LYS A 46 -7.18 5.69 8.19
C LYS A 46 -8.65 6.12 8.32
N VAL A 47 -9.41 6.11 7.23
CA VAL A 47 -10.84 6.48 7.24
C VAL A 47 -11.64 5.47 8.07
N MET A 48 -11.22 4.21 8.10
CA MET A 48 -11.83 3.13 8.89
C MET A 48 -11.29 3.07 10.34
N ARG A 49 -10.63 4.13 10.82
CA ARG A 49 -10.06 4.24 12.18
C ARG A 49 -9.17 3.05 12.57
N GLY A 50 -8.40 2.55 11.60
CA GLY A 50 -7.47 1.44 11.84
C GLY A 50 -8.14 0.11 12.17
N PHE A 51 -9.38 -0.11 11.73
CA PHE A 51 -10.15 -1.33 11.99
C PHE A 51 -10.36 -1.63 13.48
N HIS A 52 -10.58 -0.59 14.28
CA HIS A 52 -10.90 -0.77 15.70
C HIS A 52 -12.22 -1.54 15.86
N GLY A 53 -12.17 -2.78 16.36
CA GLY A 53 -13.34 -3.64 16.50
C GLY A 53 -13.00 -5.12 16.57
N CYS A 54 -12.95 -5.81 15.43
CA CYS A 54 -12.62 -7.24 15.35
C CYS A 54 -11.70 -7.58 14.17
N MET A 55 -10.90 -8.63 14.34
CA MET A 55 -9.91 -9.07 13.34
C MET A 55 -10.58 -9.62 12.08
N GLU A 56 -11.71 -10.30 12.26
CA GLU A 56 -12.47 -10.94 11.19
C GLU A 56 -13.03 -9.91 10.22
N SER A 57 -13.61 -8.81 10.74
CA SER A 57 -14.08 -7.70 9.92
C SER A 57 -12.92 -7.00 9.21
N ALA A 58 -11.80 -6.77 9.90
CA ALA A 58 -10.60 -6.17 9.31
C ALA A 58 -10.10 -7.01 8.13
N SER A 59 -10.02 -8.33 8.31
CA SER A 59 -9.63 -9.28 7.26
C SER A 59 -10.60 -9.25 6.08
N ALA A 60 -11.91 -9.31 6.33
CA ALA A 60 -12.92 -9.25 5.28
C ALA A 60 -12.86 -7.94 4.48
N ILE A 61 -12.68 -6.80 5.15
CA ILE A 61 -12.56 -5.50 4.48
C ILE A 61 -11.27 -5.42 3.67
N MET A 62 -10.15 -5.90 4.20
CA MET A 62 -8.88 -5.91 3.48
C MET A 62 -8.93 -6.82 2.26
N LYS A 63 -9.58 -7.98 2.35
CA LYS A 63 -9.81 -8.85 1.19
C LYS A 63 -10.72 -8.19 0.15
N GLY A 64 -11.78 -7.50 0.60
CA GLY A 64 -12.62 -6.70 -0.29
C GLY A 64 -11.85 -5.58 -0.98
N TYR A 65 -10.90 -4.94 -0.28
CA TYR A 65 -10.03 -3.92 -0.86
C TYR A 65 -9.07 -4.49 -1.91
N GLU A 66 -8.50 -5.66 -1.67
CA GLU A 66 -7.66 -6.37 -2.65
C GLU A 66 -8.44 -6.65 -3.94
N ILE A 67 -9.67 -7.17 -3.82
CA ILE A 67 -10.55 -7.40 -4.98
C ILE A 67 -10.86 -6.08 -5.69
N TYR A 68 -11.22 -5.04 -4.95
CA TYR A 68 -11.49 -3.72 -5.51
C TYR A 68 -10.28 -3.16 -6.27
N TYR A 69 -9.08 -3.24 -5.70
CA TYR A 69 -7.85 -2.72 -6.29
C TYR A 69 -7.51 -3.44 -7.60
N ASN A 70 -7.64 -4.77 -7.62
CA ASN A 70 -7.25 -5.60 -8.77
C ASN A 70 -8.30 -5.62 -9.89
N PHE A 71 -9.58 -5.67 -9.54
CA PHE A 71 -10.66 -5.93 -10.50
C PHE A 71 -11.52 -4.72 -10.84
N ILE A 72 -11.59 -3.71 -9.98
CA ILE A 72 -12.57 -2.62 -10.13
C ILE A 72 -11.90 -1.28 -10.44
N ARG A 73 -10.88 -0.91 -9.67
CA ARG A 73 -10.15 0.35 -9.75
C ARG A 73 -9.25 0.39 -10.98
N LYS A 74 -9.34 1.45 -11.79
CA LYS A 74 -8.34 1.73 -12.83
C LYS A 74 -7.03 2.18 -12.17
N HIS A 75 -5.92 1.55 -12.52
CA HIS A 75 -4.63 1.87 -11.96
C HIS A 75 -3.95 2.98 -12.78
N GLN A 76 -3.55 4.07 -12.11
CA GLN A 76 -3.05 5.26 -12.79
C GLN A 76 -1.77 5.02 -13.60
N GLY A 77 -0.88 4.14 -13.12
CA GLY A 77 0.40 3.90 -13.80
C GLY A 77 0.31 3.04 -15.07
N ILE A 78 -0.69 2.17 -15.16
CA ILE A 78 -0.89 1.26 -16.32
C ILE A 78 -2.10 1.65 -17.17
N ASN A 79 -2.88 2.64 -16.72
CA ASN A 79 -4.12 3.15 -17.32
C ASN A 79 -5.24 2.10 -17.54
N CYS A 80 -5.00 0.86 -17.14
CA CYS A 80 -5.92 -0.27 -17.20
C CYS A 80 -6.13 -0.82 -15.78
N ARG A 81 -6.90 -1.91 -15.65
CA ARG A 81 -7.06 -2.61 -14.36
C ARG A 81 -6.03 -3.72 -14.26
N PRO A 82 -5.48 -4.00 -13.07
CA PRO A 82 -4.47 -5.04 -12.91
C PRO A 82 -4.86 -6.40 -13.48
N TYR A 83 -6.14 -6.81 -13.32
CA TYR A 83 -6.60 -8.10 -13.87
C TYR A 83 -6.57 -8.16 -15.40
N GLU A 84 -6.74 -7.04 -16.11
CA GLU A 84 -6.77 -7.02 -17.59
C GLU A 84 -5.41 -7.42 -18.17
N LEU A 85 -4.31 -7.18 -17.42
CA LEU A 85 -2.97 -7.63 -17.80
C LEU A 85 -2.65 -9.03 -17.29
N ALA A 86 -3.12 -9.37 -16.09
CA ALA A 86 -2.81 -10.65 -15.46
C ALA A 86 -3.65 -11.82 -16.00
N ILE A 87 -4.89 -11.56 -16.39
CA ILE A 87 -5.87 -12.55 -16.85
C ILE A 87 -6.66 -11.96 -18.03
N PRO A 88 -6.07 -11.92 -19.24
CA PRO A 88 -6.70 -11.30 -20.41
C PRO A 88 -8.00 -11.98 -20.86
N GLU A 89 -8.18 -13.27 -20.54
CA GLU A 89 -9.38 -14.06 -20.88
C GLU A 89 -10.59 -13.71 -20.00
N LEU A 90 -10.38 -13.03 -18.87
CA LEU A 90 -11.44 -12.67 -17.96
C LEU A 90 -12.17 -11.43 -18.45
N GLU A 91 -13.29 -11.61 -19.13
CA GLU A 91 -14.15 -10.51 -19.56
C GLU A 91 -15.15 -10.15 -18.47
N LEU A 92 -14.97 -8.97 -17.87
CA LEU A 92 -15.96 -8.39 -16.95
C LEU A 92 -16.76 -7.30 -17.67
N GLY A 93 -18.07 -7.32 -17.49
CA GLY A 93 -18.98 -6.36 -18.10
C GLY A 93 -18.99 -4.99 -17.39
N LYS A 94 -20.07 -4.24 -17.62
CA LYS A 94 -20.26 -2.91 -17.03
C LYS A 94 -20.32 -2.95 -15.50
N ASN A 95 -21.04 -3.93 -14.94
CA ASN A 95 -21.14 -4.14 -13.50
C ASN A 95 -20.23 -5.28 -13.05
N ARG A 96 -18.94 -4.96 -12.97
CA ARG A 96 -17.89 -5.91 -12.59
C ARG A 96 -18.11 -6.59 -11.23
N TRP A 97 -18.69 -5.89 -10.26
CA TRP A 97 -18.99 -6.49 -8.95
C TRP A 97 -20.01 -7.62 -9.08
N LEU A 98 -21.08 -7.39 -9.85
CA LEU A 98 -22.09 -8.41 -10.09
C LEU A 98 -21.49 -9.63 -10.82
N ASP A 99 -20.65 -9.38 -11.81
CA ASP A 99 -20.03 -10.45 -12.59
C ASP A 99 -19.08 -11.30 -11.72
N LEU A 100 -18.26 -10.66 -10.87
CA LEU A 100 -17.40 -11.36 -9.90
C LEU A 100 -18.22 -12.19 -8.92
N ILE A 101 -19.34 -11.67 -8.42
CA ILE A 101 -20.23 -12.41 -7.50
C ILE A 101 -20.85 -13.62 -8.19
N LYS A 102 -21.32 -13.48 -9.44
CA LYS A 102 -21.90 -14.59 -10.22
C LYS A 102 -20.88 -15.70 -10.50
N MET A 103 -19.61 -15.35 -10.71
CA MET A 103 -18.53 -16.31 -10.94
C MET A 103 -18.05 -16.99 -9.64
N SER A 104 -18.17 -16.30 -8.51
CA SER A 104 -17.87 -16.88 -7.21
C SER A 104 -18.89 -17.98 -6.90
N LYS A 105 -18.45 -19.24 -6.95
CA LYS A 105 -19.24 -20.34 -6.40
C LYS A 105 -19.33 -20.15 -4.88
N VAL A 106 -20.56 -20.13 -4.37
CA VAL A 106 -20.84 -20.21 -2.93
C VAL A 106 -20.71 -21.66 -2.49
#